data_AF-A0A850PE23-F1
#
_entry.id   AF-A0A850PE23-F1
#
_cell.length_a   1.000
_cell.length_b   1.000
_cell.length_c   1.000
_cell.angle_alpha   90.00
_cell.angle_beta   90.00
_cell.angle_gamma   90.00
#
_symmetry.space_group_name_H-M   'P 1'
#
loop_
_entity.id
_entity.type
_entity.pdbx_description
1 polymer ?
#
loop_
_entity_poly.entity_id
_entity_poly.type
_entity_poly.pdbx_seq_one_letter_code
_entity_poly.pdbx_strand_id
1 'polypeptide(L)'
;MTEGERLVRRDLVAFGLSLGVAGAMAFGFVLVWGAPRLGVMWDAGAAAGTIGLLLLLAVFALSARPARWPRCGGKFFLVLHRWLGTGAAVAVGLHVVAMFAAVPFAVMLRYVEPGAPWYMLAGVGSALGALGAVLTALPAWRRRVFGDARRFRHAHMVLGSAVLLLAAWHAMGTGFHLETRVRLILCAAAVAAGL
;
A
#
# COMPACT_ATOMS: atom_id res chain seq x y z
N MET A 1 19.08 -20.01 19.33
CA MET A 1 18.36 -19.76 18.06
C MET A 1 18.28 -21.09 17.32
N THR A 2 17.08 -21.60 17.12
CA THR A 2 16.84 -22.92 16.51
C THR A 2 17.05 -22.86 15.00
N GLU A 3 17.28 -24.02 14.37
CA GLU A 3 17.50 -24.11 12.92
C GLU A 3 16.28 -23.62 12.11
N GLY A 4 15.07 -23.86 12.63
CA GLY A 4 13.83 -23.33 12.06
C GLY A 4 13.73 -21.79 12.12
N GLU A 5 14.28 -21.14 13.15
CA GLU A 5 14.32 -19.67 13.25
C GLU A 5 15.28 -19.05 12.22
N ARG A 6 16.37 -19.74 11.89
CA ARG A 6 17.31 -19.32 10.85
C ARG A 6 16.70 -19.39 9.45
N LEU A 7 15.98 -20.47 9.16
CA LEU A 7 15.27 -20.66 7.89
C LEU A 7 14.20 -19.58 7.67
N VAL A 8 13.33 -19.34 8.67
CA VAL A 8 12.31 -18.28 8.58
C VAL A 8 12.95 -16.91 8.39
N ARG A 9 14.06 -16.61 9.06
CA ARG A 9 14.77 -15.33 8.89
C ARG A 9 15.35 -15.20 7.48
N ARG A 10 15.92 -16.27 6.93
CA ARG A 10 16.49 -16.28 5.58
C ARG A 10 15.40 -16.10 4.52
N ASP A 11 14.29 -16.81 4.66
CA ASP A 11 13.15 -16.72 3.73
C ASP A 11 12.48 -15.34 3.79
N LEU A 12 12.41 -14.73 4.98
CA LEU A 12 11.93 -13.35 5.15
C LEU A 12 12.85 -12.31 4.51
N VAL A 13 14.17 -12.48 4.60
CA VAL A 13 15.14 -11.58 3.97
C VAL A 13 15.10 -11.74 2.45
N ALA A 14 15.09 -12.98 1.95
CA ALA A 14 14.99 -13.26 0.52
C ALA A 14 13.67 -12.74 -0.07
N PHE A 15 12.55 -12.97 0.61
CA PHE A 15 11.25 -12.45 0.19
C PHE A 15 11.19 -10.92 0.27
N GLY A 16 11.72 -10.31 1.34
CA GLY A 16 11.80 -8.86 1.49
C GLY A 16 12.65 -8.21 0.38
N LEU A 17 13.74 -8.87 -0.03
CA LEU A 17 14.55 -8.50 -1.18
C LEU A 17 13.75 -8.63 -2.48
N SER A 18 13.06 -9.75 -2.71
CA SER A 18 12.23 -9.95 -3.91
C SER A 18 11.13 -8.89 -4.02
N LEU A 19 10.49 -8.55 -2.90
CA LEU A 19 9.47 -7.51 -2.85
C LEU A 19 10.06 -6.10 -3.06
N GLY A 20 11.25 -5.85 -2.49
CA GLY A 20 12.00 -4.61 -2.74
C GLY A 20 12.41 -4.48 -4.20
N VAL A 21 12.85 -5.57 -4.84
CA VAL A 21 13.18 -5.62 -6.28
C VAL A 21 11.94 -5.42 -7.13
N ALA A 22 10.83 -6.09 -6.82
CA ALA A 22 9.57 -5.91 -7.54
C ALA A 22 9.04 -4.48 -7.40
N GLY A 23 9.14 -3.89 -6.21
CA GLY A 23 8.82 -2.49 -5.95
C GLY A 23 9.73 -1.54 -6.75
N ALA A 24 11.03 -1.80 -6.79
CA ALA A 24 11.99 -1.03 -7.58
C ALA A 24 11.77 -1.16 -9.09
N MET A 25 11.39 -2.35 -9.57
CA MET A 25 11.02 -2.59 -10.97
C MET A 25 9.73 -1.88 -11.34
N ALA A 26 8.70 -1.94 -10.49
CA ALA A 26 7.46 -1.19 -10.68
C ALA A 26 7.73 0.33 -10.67
N PHE A 27 8.58 0.81 -9.76
CA PHE A 27 9.03 2.20 -9.72
C PHE A 27 9.76 2.61 -11.00
N GLY A 28 10.74 1.82 -11.42
CA GLY A 28 11.49 2.06 -12.66
C GLY A 28 10.58 2.02 -13.90
N PHE A 29 9.62 1.11 -13.95
CA PHE A 29 8.65 1.02 -15.02
C PHE A 29 7.75 2.26 -15.11
N VAL A 30 7.28 2.77 -13.96
CA VAL A 30 6.49 4.01 -13.91
C VAL A 30 7.32 5.24 -14.32
N LEU A 31 8.59 5.32 -13.93
CA LEU A 31 9.47 6.43 -14.31
C LEU A 31 9.89 6.41 -15.79
N VAL A 32 10.00 5.23 -16.40
CA VAL A 32 10.51 5.07 -17.76
C VAL A 32 9.38 5.10 -18.80
N TRP A 33 8.17 4.65 -18.48
CA TRP A 33 7.14 4.41 -19.49
C TRP A 33 6.03 5.46 -19.54
N GLY A 34 6.21 6.47 -20.40
CA GLY A 34 5.12 7.15 -21.12
C GLY A 34 4.07 7.94 -20.32
N ALA A 35 4.33 8.32 -19.06
CA ALA A 35 3.53 9.36 -18.41
C ALA A 35 4.09 10.75 -18.78
N PRO A 36 3.26 11.78 -19.01
CA PRO A 36 3.76 13.14 -19.15
C PRO A 36 4.56 13.51 -17.90
N ARG A 37 5.84 13.85 -18.10
CA ARG A 37 6.73 14.28 -17.00
C ARG A 37 6.31 15.66 -16.57
N LEU A 38 5.55 15.74 -15.48
CA LEU A 38 5.07 17.01 -14.93
C LEU A 38 6.06 17.60 -13.91
N GLY A 39 7.11 16.85 -13.57
CA GLY A 39 8.21 17.27 -12.72
C GLY A 39 8.64 16.13 -11.79
N VAL A 40 9.91 16.14 -11.37
CA VAL A 40 10.51 15.03 -10.59
C VAL A 40 9.70 14.71 -9.33
N MET A 41 9.24 15.72 -8.60
CA MET A 41 8.43 15.51 -7.38
C MET A 41 7.04 14.94 -7.68
N TRP A 42 6.41 15.41 -8.77
CA TRP A 42 5.12 14.89 -9.22
C TRP A 42 5.22 13.42 -9.62
N ASP A 43 6.21 13.09 -10.46
CA ASP A 43 6.42 11.74 -10.98
C ASP A 43 6.79 10.77 -9.84
N ALA A 44 7.64 11.21 -8.90
CA ALA A 44 7.97 10.44 -7.70
C ALA A 44 6.74 10.18 -6.82
N GLY A 45 5.87 11.19 -6.64
CA GLY A 45 4.63 11.04 -5.88
C GLY A 45 3.65 10.09 -6.56
N ALA A 46 3.49 10.17 -7.88
CA ALA A 46 2.64 9.25 -8.64
C ALA A 46 3.13 7.79 -8.56
N ALA A 47 4.45 7.59 -8.66
CA ALA A 47 5.07 6.29 -8.50
C ALA A 47 4.89 5.73 -7.07
N ALA A 48 5.10 6.57 -6.05
CA ALA A 48 4.86 6.21 -4.66
C ALA A 48 3.39 5.80 -4.41
N GLY A 49 2.43 6.53 -4.98
CA GLY A 49 1.00 6.21 -4.88
C GLY A 49 0.67 4.85 -5.53
N THR A 50 1.26 4.58 -6.69
CA THR A 50 1.11 3.29 -7.40
C THR A 50 1.69 2.14 -6.58
N ILE A 51 2.90 2.29 -6.04
CA ILE A 51 3.51 1.29 -5.15
C ILE A 51 2.65 1.06 -3.91
N GLY A 52 2.14 2.13 -3.30
CA GLY A 52 1.24 2.04 -2.15
C GLY A 52 -0.01 1.21 -2.44
N LEU A 53 -0.65 1.45 -3.59
CA LEU A 53 -1.82 0.67 -4.03
C LEU A 53 -1.49 -0.81 -4.26
N LEU A 54 -0.37 -1.11 -4.93
CA LEU A 54 0.07 -2.50 -5.17
C LEU A 54 0.38 -3.22 -3.85
N LEU A 55 1.03 -2.55 -2.90
CA LEU A 55 1.29 -3.11 -1.58
C LEU A 55 -0.01 -3.34 -0.80
N LEU A 56 -0.97 -2.41 -0.85
CA LEU A 56 -2.30 -2.62 -0.24
C LEU A 56 -3.01 -3.84 -0.86
N LEU A 57 -2.98 -3.99 -2.18
CA LEU A 57 -3.50 -5.18 -2.85
C LEU A 57 -2.80 -6.47 -2.37
N ALA A 58 -1.47 -6.45 -2.25
CA ALA A 58 -0.70 -7.59 -1.75
C ALA A 58 -1.04 -7.94 -0.28
N VAL A 59 -1.21 -6.94 0.59
CA VAL A 59 -1.65 -7.12 1.99
C VAL A 59 -2.97 -7.89 2.04
N PHE A 60 -3.90 -7.57 1.13
CA PHE A 60 -5.21 -8.22 1.04
C PHE A 60 -5.15 -9.61 0.41
N ALA A 61 -4.41 -9.76 -0.69
CA ALA A 61 -4.30 -11.03 -1.41
C ALA A 61 -3.59 -12.11 -0.57
N LEU A 62 -2.50 -11.74 0.10
CA LEU A 62 -1.70 -12.70 0.87
C LEU A 62 -2.26 -12.95 2.26
N SER A 63 -3.05 -12.00 2.80
CA SER A 63 -3.67 -12.06 4.12
C SER A 63 -2.70 -12.37 5.28
N ALA A 64 -3.15 -12.22 6.53
CA ALA A 64 -2.35 -12.63 7.69
C ALA A 64 -2.55 -14.12 8.05
N ARG A 65 -3.08 -14.94 7.14
CA ARG A 65 -3.44 -16.34 7.37
C ARG A 65 -2.54 -17.26 6.55
N PRO A 66 -2.28 -18.50 7.02
CA PRO A 66 -1.59 -19.49 6.22
C PRO A 66 -2.33 -19.72 4.90
N ALA A 67 -1.64 -19.52 3.78
CA ALA A 67 -2.13 -19.93 2.48
C ALA A 67 -1.77 -21.40 2.20
N ARG A 68 -2.50 -22.05 1.29
CA ARG A 68 -2.14 -23.39 0.81
C ARG A 68 -0.78 -23.39 0.07
N TRP A 69 -0.40 -22.24 -0.46
CA TRP A 69 0.85 -22.00 -1.17
C TRP A 69 1.24 -20.51 -1.07
N PRO A 70 2.50 -20.15 -0.78
CA PRO A 70 3.59 -21.05 -0.34
C PRO A 70 3.28 -21.69 1.02
N ARG A 71 3.75 -22.92 1.26
CA ARG A 71 3.51 -23.68 2.51
C ARG A 71 4.34 -23.13 3.68
N CYS A 72 4.14 -21.87 4.02
CA CYS A 72 4.80 -21.20 5.13
C CYS A 72 3.89 -21.20 6.37
N GLY A 73 4.49 -21.25 7.57
CA GLY A 73 3.72 -21.20 8.81
C GLY A 73 3.02 -19.86 9.02
N GLY A 74 1.95 -19.82 9.82
CA GLY A 74 1.18 -18.58 10.06
C GLY A 74 1.99 -17.40 10.60
N LYS A 75 3.11 -17.64 11.30
CA LYS A 75 4.05 -16.60 11.74
C LYS A 75 4.69 -15.86 10.56
N PHE A 76 4.98 -16.56 9.46
CA PHE A 76 5.52 -15.95 8.23
C PHE A 76 4.52 -14.95 7.65
N PHE A 77 3.27 -15.38 7.41
CA PHE A 77 2.22 -14.51 6.85
C PHE A 77 1.91 -13.31 7.76
N LEU A 78 1.97 -13.47 9.08
CA LEU A 78 1.81 -12.35 10.01
C LEU A 78 2.94 -11.31 9.86
N VAL A 79 4.20 -11.78 9.80
CA VAL A 79 5.37 -10.89 9.64
C VAL A 79 5.33 -10.23 8.27
N LEU A 80 4.99 -10.98 7.22
CA LEU A 80 4.85 -10.50 5.86
C LEU A 80 3.76 -9.43 5.75
N HIS A 81 2.56 -9.70 6.26
CA HIS A 81 1.47 -8.73 6.30
C HIS A 81 1.87 -7.44 7.01
N ARG A 82 2.65 -7.54 8.11
CA ARG A 82 3.18 -6.37 8.80
C ARG A 82 4.17 -5.59 7.93
N TRP A 83 5.12 -6.24 7.26
CA TRP A 83 6.07 -5.57 6.39
C TRP A 83 5.39 -4.90 5.19
N LEU A 84 4.47 -5.62 4.53
CA LEU A 84 3.69 -5.08 3.43
C LEU A 84 2.84 -3.89 3.87
N GLY A 85 2.16 -3.99 5.01
CA GLY A 85 1.35 -2.91 5.58
C GLY A 85 2.18 -1.68 5.93
N THR A 86 3.35 -1.87 6.55
CA THR A 86 4.28 -0.76 6.84
C THR A 86 4.82 -0.14 5.55
N GLY A 87 5.21 -0.96 4.56
CA GLY A 87 5.67 -0.47 3.26
C GLY A 87 4.60 0.33 2.53
N ALA A 88 3.35 -0.14 2.55
CA ALA A 88 2.20 0.57 1.99
C ALA A 88 2.00 1.92 2.68
N ALA A 89 2.04 1.96 4.02
CA ALA A 89 1.90 3.20 4.77
C ALA A 89 3.02 4.21 4.48
N VAL A 90 4.28 3.75 4.36
CA VAL A 90 5.41 4.60 3.97
C VAL A 90 5.21 5.13 2.55
N ALA A 91 4.85 4.28 1.59
CA ALA A 91 4.62 4.68 0.21
C ALA A 91 3.47 5.69 0.08
N VAL A 92 2.36 5.51 0.81
CA VAL A 92 1.27 6.48 0.90
C VAL A 92 1.73 7.79 1.54
N GLY A 93 2.53 7.74 2.60
CA GLY A 93 3.11 8.93 3.21
C GLY A 93 4.00 9.71 2.24
N LEU A 94 4.87 9.01 1.51
CA LEU A 94 5.71 9.61 0.47
C LEU A 94 4.89 10.20 -0.67
N HIS A 95 3.82 9.51 -1.09
CA HIS A 95 2.89 10.02 -2.10
C HIS A 95 2.29 11.36 -1.65
N VAL A 96 1.75 11.45 -0.43
CA VAL A 96 1.16 12.70 0.08
C VAL A 96 2.22 13.80 0.16
N VAL A 97 3.38 13.53 0.77
CA VAL A 97 4.45 14.54 0.92
C VAL A 97 4.94 15.05 -0.43
N ALA A 98 5.18 14.15 -1.39
CA ALA A 98 5.64 14.50 -2.72
C ALA A 98 4.60 15.32 -3.50
N MET A 99 3.30 14.97 -3.39
CA MET A 99 2.22 15.75 -4.00
C MET A 99 2.16 17.18 -3.43
N PHE A 100 2.27 17.34 -2.10
CA PHE A 100 2.31 18.66 -1.46
C PHE A 100 3.57 19.46 -1.80
N ALA A 101 4.68 18.80 -2.13
CA ALA A 101 5.92 19.44 -2.58
C ALA A 101 5.92 19.78 -4.08
N ALA A 102 5.14 19.06 -4.89
CA ALA A 102 5.11 19.23 -6.35
C ALA A 102 4.34 20.47 -6.81
N VAL A 103 3.38 20.95 -6.01
CA VAL A 103 2.54 22.11 -6.34
C VAL A 103 2.43 23.06 -5.15
N PRO A 104 2.12 24.35 -5.36
CA PRO A 104 1.95 25.30 -4.26
C PRO A 104 0.89 24.83 -3.26
N PHE A 105 1.15 25.02 -1.96
CA PHE A 105 0.28 24.56 -0.87
C PHE A 105 -1.17 25.03 -1.01
N ALA A 106 -1.39 26.28 -1.41
CA ALA A 106 -2.73 26.85 -1.62
C ALA A 106 -3.51 26.15 -2.75
N VAL A 107 -2.81 25.65 -3.77
CA VAL A 107 -3.42 24.86 -4.86
C VAL A 107 -3.75 23.47 -4.34
N MET A 108 -2.85 22.84 -3.58
CA MET A 108 -3.09 21.51 -3.01
C MET A 108 -4.30 21.48 -2.07
N LEU A 109 -4.52 22.54 -1.29
CA LEU A 109 -5.67 22.64 -0.39
C LEU A 109 -7.01 22.47 -1.12
N ARG A 110 -7.13 22.95 -2.36
CA ARG A 110 -8.34 22.79 -3.19
C ARG A 110 -8.62 21.35 -3.57
N TYR A 111 -7.62 20.48 -3.52
CA TYR A 111 -7.78 19.05 -3.79
C TYR A 111 -8.10 18.22 -2.54
N VAL A 112 -8.04 18.81 -1.34
CA VAL A 112 -8.33 18.10 -0.09
C VAL A 112 -9.50 18.70 0.69
N GLU A 113 -10.03 19.84 0.26
CA GLU A 113 -11.22 20.46 0.86
C GLU A 113 -12.50 19.67 0.54
N PRO A 114 -13.56 19.79 1.36
CA PRO A 114 -14.82 19.04 1.17
C PRO A 114 -15.50 19.26 -0.19
N GLY A 115 -15.20 20.35 -0.90
CA GLY A 115 -15.70 20.65 -2.25
C GLY A 115 -14.88 20.00 -3.38
N ALA A 116 -13.78 19.33 -3.07
CA ALA A 116 -12.93 18.68 -4.05
C ALA A 116 -13.69 17.55 -4.78
N PRO A 117 -13.25 17.18 -6.00
CA PRO A 117 -13.80 16.03 -6.69
C PRO A 117 -13.77 14.76 -5.82
N TRP A 118 -14.82 13.95 -5.92
CA TRP A 118 -15.02 12.77 -5.07
C TRP A 118 -13.84 11.78 -5.09
N TYR A 119 -13.10 11.70 -6.19
CA TYR A 119 -11.94 10.80 -6.30
C TYR A 119 -10.77 11.32 -5.47
N MET A 120 -10.61 12.63 -5.33
CA MET A 120 -9.61 13.21 -4.45
C MET A 120 -9.97 13.00 -2.98
N LEU A 121 -11.25 13.19 -2.62
CA LEU A 121 -11.75 12.89 -1.28
C LEU A 121 -11.56 11.41 -0.92
N ALA A 122 -11.72 10.50 -1.87
CA ALA A 122 -11.39 9.09 -1.67
C ALA A 122 -9.89 8.87 -1.41
N GLY A 123 -9.01 9.61 -2.07
CA GLY A 123 -7.57 9.59 -1.79
C GLY A 123 -7.26 10.02 -0.35
N VAL A 124 -7.87 11.13 0.10
CA VAL A 124 -7.76 11.61 1.50
C VAL A 124 -8.31 10.58 2.48
N GLY A 125 -9.51 10.06 2.24
CA GLY A 125 -10.13 9.05 3.08
C GLY A 125 -9.31 7.76 3.17
N SER A 126 -8.72 7.33 2.05
CA SER A 126 -7.79 6.19 2.01
C SER A 126 -6.53 6.44 2.83
N ALA A 127 -5.88 7.61 2.67
CA ALA A 127 -4.69 7.96 3.43
C ALA A 127 -4.95 8.03 4.94
N LEU A 128 -6.05 8.68 5.35
CA LEU A 128 -6.46 8.75 6.76
C LEU A 128 -6.85 7.37 7.31
N GLY A 129 -7.56 6.57 6.53
CA GLY A 129 -7.91 5.20 6.92
C GLY A 129 -6.69 4.30 7.06
N ALA A 130 -5.70 4.43 6.17
CA ALA A 130 -4.43 3.70 6.24
C ALA A 130 -3.64 4.09 7.50
N LEU A 131 -3.57 5.39 7.81
CA LEU A 131 -2.99 5.87 9.06
C LEU A 131 -3.72 5.29 10.27
N GLY A 132 -5.06 5.32 10.26
CA GLY A 132 -5.88 4.71 11.31
C GLY A 132 -5.64 3.21 11.47
N ALA A 133 -5.46 2.47 10.37
CA ALA A 133 -5.16 1.05 10.38
C ALA A 133 -3.79 0.76 11.01
N VAL A 134 -2.78 1.58 10.71
CA VAL A 134 -1.44 1.48 11.33
C VAL A 134 -1.51 1.81 12.83
N LEU A 135 -2.15 2.91 13.21
CA LEU A 135 -2.27 3.33 14.61
C LEU A 135 -3.01 2.30 15.45
N THR A 136 -4.13 1.75 14.94
CA THR A 136 -4.90 0.71 15.63
C THR A 136 -4.17 -0.62 15.73
N ALA A 137 -3.18 -0.87 14.86
CA ALA A 137 -2.34 -2.07 14.94
C ALA A 137 -1.24 -1.98 16.02
N LEU A 138 -0.94 -0.78 16.55
CA LEU A 138 0.04 -0.61 17.62
C LEU A 138 -0.41 -1.33 18.91
N PRO A 139 0.47 -2.08 19.60
CA PRO A 139 0.07 -2.89 20.76
C PRO A 139 -0.64 -2.11 21.88
N ALA A 140 -0.22 -0.86 22.12
CA ALA A 140 -0.82 0.00 23.14
C ALA A 140 -2.26 0.39 22.78
N TRP A 141 -2.47 0.87 21.54
CA TRP A 141 -3.78 1.29 21.04
C TRP A 141 -4.71 0.11 20.82
N ARG A 142 -4.20 -0.98 20.24
CA ARG A 142 -4.98 -2.20 20.00
C ARG A 142 -5.65 -2.72 21.28
N ARG A 143 -4.88 -2.80 22.38
CA ARG A 143 -5.39 -3.27 23.68
C ARG A 143 -6.38 -2.27 24.27
N ARG A 144 -6.07 -0.97 24.20
CA ARG A 144 -6.89 0.09 24.81
C ARG A 144 -8.24 0.29 24.10
N VAL A 145 -8.26 0.23 22.77
CA VAL A 145 -9.46 0.54 21.96
C VAL A 145 -10.37 -0.67 21.81
N PHE A 146 -9.82 -1.85 21.54
CA PHE A 146 -10.64 -3.01 21.19
C PHE A 146 -10.88 -3.96 22.35
N GLY A 147 -9.95 -4.06 23.31
CA GLY A 147 -9.98 -4.99 24.46
C GLY A 147 -9.90 -6.49 24.09
N ASP A 148 -10.35 -6.86 22.89
CA ASP A 148 -10.46 -8.21 22.37
C ASP A 148 -9.86 -8.30 20.96
N ALA A 149 -9.12 -9.39 20.72
CA ALA A 149 -8.53 -9.72 19.44
C ALA A 149 -9.57 -9.97 18.34
N ARG A 150 -10.77 -10.50 18.65
CA ARG A 150 -11.82 -10.71 17.64
C ARG A 150 -12.38 -9.39 17.13
N ARG A 151 -12.69 -8.46 18.04
CA ARG A 151 -13.14 -7.10 17.70
C ARG A 151 -12.10 -6.35 16.87
N PHE A 152 -10.84 -6.39 17.28
CA PHE A 152 -9.74 -5.80 16.50
C PHE A 152 -9.68 -6.38 15.08
N ARG A 153 -9.69 -7.72 14.93
CA ARG A 153 -9.63 -8.34 13.59
C ARG A 153 -10.76 -7.89 12.69
N HIS A 154 -11.99 -7.86 13.20
CA HIS A 154 -13.15 -7.42 12.41
C HIS A 154 -13.03 -5.95 12.00
N ALA A 155 -12.75 -5.06 12.97
CA ALA A 155 -12.60 -3.63 12.69
C ALA A 155 -11.45 -3.35 11.71
N HIS A 156 -10.31 -4.02 11.87
CA HIS A 156 -9.15 -3.86 11.00
C HIS A 156 -9.42 -4.38 9.58
N MET A 157 -10.19 -5.48 9.43
CA MET A 157 -10.63 -5.97 8.13
C MET A 157 -11.59 -4.99 7.43
N VAL A 158 -12.59 -4.47 8.15
CA VAL A 158 -13.54 -3.49 7.59
C VAL A 158 -12.80 -2.23 7.17
N LEU A 159 -11.95 -1.68 8.05
CA LEU A 159 -11.17 -0.49 7.77
C LEU A 159 -10.22 -0.69 6.59
N GLY A 160 -9.48 -1.80 6.57
CA GLY A 160 -8.58 -2.11 5.46
C GLY A 160 -9.33 -2.24 4.13
N SER A 161 -10.52 -2.85 4.14
CA SER A 161 -11.32 -3.03 2.92
C SER A 161 -11.80 -1.68 2.39
N ALA A 162 -12.25 -0.80 3.29
CA ALA A 162 -12.61 0.57 2.94
C ALA A 162 -11.41 1.34 2.36
N VAL A 163 -10.23 1.24 2.99
CA VAL A 163 -8.98 1.86 2.50
C VAL A 163 -8.66 1.39 1.08
N LEU A 164 -8.71 0.07 0.83
CA LEU A 164 -8.42 -0.47 -0.49
C LEU A 164 -9.40 0.02 -1.56
N LEU A 165 -10.70 0.01 -1.26
CA LEU A 165 -11.73 0.49 -2.19
C LEU A 165 -11.58 1.98 -2.49
N LEU A 166 -11.33 2.79 -1.46
CA LEU A 166 -11.10 4.23 -1.62
C LEU A 166 -9.80 4.51 -2.40
N ALA A 167 -8.72 3.77 -2.16
CA ALA A 167 -7.47 3.87 -2.92
C ALA A 167 -7.69 3.54 -4.41
N ALA A 168 -8.40 2.45 -4.69
CA ALA A 168 -8.70 2.04 -6.07
C ALA A 168 -9.58 3.08 -6.78
N TRP A 169 -10.61 3.59 -6.09
CA TRP A 169 -11.49 4.64 -6.61
C TRP A 169 -10.74 5.94 -6.90
N HIS A 170 -9.85 6.36 -5.99
CA HIS A 170 -8.95 7.48 -6.20
C HIS A 170 -8.08 7.28 -7.45
N ALA A 171 -7.42 6.13 -7.57
CA ALA A 171 -6.54 5.82 -8.70
C ALA A 171 -7.29 5.76 -10.05
N MET A 172 -8.53 5.29 -10.06
CA MET A 172 -9.36 5.29 -11.28
C MET A 172 -9.83 6.69 -11.65
N GLY A 173 -10.22 7.50 -10.67
CA GLY A 173 -10.78 8.83 -10.89
C GLY A 173 -9.77 9.91 -11.27
N THR A 174 -8.47 9.73 -10.94
CA THR A 174 -7.43 10.69 -11.33
C THR A 174 -7.20 10.76 -12.84
N GLY A 175 -7.63 9.75 -13.62
CA GLY A 175 -7.73 9.81 -15.09
C GLY A 175 -6.40 9.93 -15.86
N PHE A 176 -5.31 10.33 -15.22
CA PHE A 176 -3.94 10.47 -15.76
C PHE A 176 -3.33 9.15 -16.27
N HIS A 177 -4.07 8.07 -16.03
CA HIS A 177 -3.65 6.70 -16.20
C HIS A 177 -4.74 5.89 -16.95
N LEU A 178 -5.51 6.51 -17.85
CA LEU A 178 -6.54 5.76 -18.60
C LEU A 178 -5.97 4.76 -19.64
N GLU A 179 -4.72 4.92 -20.10
CA GLU A 179 -3.95 3.84 -20.77
C GLU A 179 -3.48 2.73 -19.79
N THR A 180 -3.66 2.94 -18.49
CA THR A 180 -3.01 2.18 -17.42
C THR A 180 -3.84 0.99 -16.95
N ARG A 181 -5.02 0.68 -17.50
CA ARG A 181 -5.71 -0.59 -17.15
C ARG A 181 -4.84 -1.80 -17.47
N VAL A 182 -4.21 -1.79 -18.65
CA VAL A 182 -3.23 -2.81 -19.04
C VAL A 182 -2.01 -2.77 -18.12
N ARG A 183 -1.53 -1.59 -17.73
CA ARG A 183 -0.36 -1.45 -16.84
C ARG A 183 -0.63 -1.86 -15.40
N LEU A 184 -1.82 -1.60 -14.86
CA LEU A 184 -2.30 -2.07 -13.55
C LEU A 184 -2.46 -3.60 -13.57
N ILE A 185 -3.01 -4.16 -14.65
CA ILE A 185 -3.09 -5.61 -14.84
C ILE A 185 -1.69 -6.21 -14.92
N LEU A 186 -0.76 -5.60 -15.66
CA LEU A 186 0.63 -6.07 -15.78
C LEU A 186 1.41 -5.92 -14.47
N CYS A 187 1.20 -4.84 -13.71
CA CYS A 187 1.82 -4.67 -12.39
C CYS A 187 1.22 -5.66 -11.37
N ALA A 188 -0.11 -5.85 -11.38
CA ALA A 188 -0.75 -6.87 -10.55
C ALA A 188 -0.28 -8.28 -10.93
N ALA A 189 -0.11 -8.56 -12.23
CA ALA A 189 0.43 -9.82 -12.72
C ALA A 189 1.92 -9.99 -12.38
N ALA A 190 2.73 -8.93 -12.43
CA ALA A 190 4.14 -8.97 -12.05
C ALA A 190 4.31 -9.18 -10.54
N VAL A 191 3.48 -8.53 -9.71
CA VAL A 191 3.41 -8.80 -8.28
C VAL A 191 2.96 -10.24 -8.04
N ALA A 192 1.94 -10.72 -8.75
CA ALA A 192 1.48 -12.10 -8.64
C ALA A 192 2.51 -13.13 -9.13
N ALA A 193 3.34 -12.80 -10.12
CA ALA A 193 4.38 -13.69 -10.68
C ALA A 193 5.68 -13.68 -9.86
N GLY A 194 5.91 -12.65 -9.04
CA GLY A 194 7.03 -12.57 -8.10
C GLY A 194 6.74 -13.13 -6.71
N LEU A 195 5.50 -13.58 -6.45
CA LEU A 195 5.02 -14.24 -5.23
C LEU A 195 4.99 -15.76 -5.40
#